data_AF-A0A4Y7KNK1-F1
#
_entry.id   AF-A0A4Y7KNK1-F1
#
_cell.length_a   1.000
_cell.length_b   1.000
_cell.length_c   1.000
_cell.angle_alpha   90.00
_cell.angle_beta   90.00
_cell.angle_gamma   90.00
#
_symmetry.space_group_name_H-M   'P 1'
#
loop_
_entity.id
_entity.type
_entity.pdbx_description
1 polymer ?
#
loop_
_entity_poly.entity_id
_entity_poly.type
_entity_poly.pdbx_seq_one_letter_code
_entity_poly.pdbx_strand_id
1 'polypeptide(L)'
;MAESTNNDIRSKLKQALILYLEGFREACCLHRVIFFCFRSKKLSIRTAQCFILNGFIFLGSMFILKSLVIPTLEWILPNQCQQFGTQDSCSFGGILKFYSFLHRGLVQLFYVRMRLLLTGTPRGVTNLLAVTRNGYTDIAKNAYAAVGRAEPSSKKELGDAQNKPAGVGGFMIGFGETVFSMLLLGFFFLEVYAVGYIPYVGKMLSFLLLSWMYAYYCFEYKWSLAEVSLEKRLDFFESNWAFFAGFGSPCVLPIFFYSRLVGSGVLAILFPLFVLTATGSEADQGINCQRKKWMGVGLGRLPIFYAADRLSRRASSKRAFTCKSVYKPEIQIKPEGQPETLDYRVFFQDNSGKKLSPWHDVPLQLGDGVFNSIVEIPKETSAKMEVATDEPYTPIKQDTKKGKLRFYPFNINWNYGLLPQTWEDPTVANSEVDGAFGDNDPVEVVEIGDRQGKIGEILKVKPLGALAMIDEGELDWKIVAISLDDPRASLVNDVSDVEKHFPDKENE
;
A
#
# COMPACT_ATOMS: atom_id res chain seq x y z
N MET A 1 -26.72 -6.15 -32.66
CA MET A 1 -25.43 -5.95 -31.96
C MET A 1 -25.44 -4.68 -31.10
N ALA A 2 -25.73 -3.49 -31.66
CA ALA A 2 -25.80 -2.22 -30.90
C ALA A 2 -26.80 -2.22 -29.72
N GLU A 3 -27.93 -2.92 -29.86
CA GLU A 3 -28.98 -3.01 -28.82
C GLU A 3 -28.53 -3.85 -27.60
N SER A 4 -27.75 -4.90 -27.85
CA SER A 4 -27.12 -5.71 -26.79
C SER A 4 -26.05 -4.92 -26.04
N THR A 5 -25.26 -4.11 -26.74
CA THR A 5 -24.21 -3.27 -26.13
C THR A 5 -24.82 -2.16 -25.27
N ASN A 6 -25.94 -1.56 -25.72
CA ASN A 6 -26.62 -0.50 -25.00
C ASN A 6 -27.28 -1.01 -23.69
N ASN A 7 -27.81 -2.23 -23.72
CA ASN A 7 -28.35 -2.89 -22.53
C ASN A 7 -27.26 -3.25 -21.50
N ASP A 8 -26.07 -3.68 -21.95
CA ASP A 8 -24.92 -3.94 -21.07
C ASP A 8 -24.41 -2.65 -20.41
N ILE A 9 -24.26 -1.56 -21.18
CA ILE A 9 -23.84 -0.25 -20.66
C ILE A 9 -24.83 0.28 -19.61
N ARG A 10 -26.13 0.20 -19.88
CA ARG A 10 -27.17 0.62 -18.93
C ARG A 10 -27.15 -0.23 -17.65
N SER A 11 -26.91 -1.53 -17.76
CA SER A 11 -26.76 -2.43 -16.61
C SER A 11 -25.56 -2.03 -15.75
N LYS A 12 -24.39 -1.84 -16.35
CA LYS A 12 -23.17 -1.40 -15.67
C LYS A 12 -23.33 -0.03 -15.02
N LEU A 13 -23.98 0.93 -15.69
CA LEU A 13 -24.30 2.24 -15.10
C LEU A 13 -25.18 2.13 -13.86
N LYS A 14 -26.21 1.26 -13.91
CA LYS A 14 -27.09 1.02 -12.76
C LYS A 14 -26.33 0.38 -11.60
N GLN A 15 -25.45 -0.57 -11.88
CA GLN A 15 -24.57 -1.18 -10.88
C GLN A 15 -23.62 -0.14 -10.26
N ALA A 16 -22.95 0.68 -11.07
CA ALA A 16 -22.07 1.74 -10.59
C ALA A 16 -22.83 2.71 -9.67
N LEU A 17 -24.05 3.10 -10.05
CA LEU A 17 -24.88 4.00 -9.25
C LEU A 17 -25.27 3.38 -7.91
N ILE A 18 -25.61 2.09 -7.86
CA ILE A 18 -25.94 1.40 -6.60
C ILE A 18 -24.73 1.38 -5.66
N LEU A 19 -23.54 1.02 -6.15
CA LEU A 19 -22.32 1.03 -5.33
C LEU A 19 -21.95 2.45 -4.88
N TYR A 20 -22.10 3.44 -5.75
CA TYR A 20 -21.91 4.85 -5.41
C TYR A 20 -22.84 5.29 -4.27
N LEU A 21 -24.13 4.95 -4.36
CA LEU A 21 -25.11 5.29 -3.32
C LEU A 21 -24.82 4.57 -1.99
N GLU A 22 -24.34 3.32 -2.03
CA GLU A 22 -23.92 2.62 -0.80
C GLU A 22 -22.70 3.29 -0.17
N GLY A 23 -21.69 3.64 -0.98
CA GLY A 23 -20.53 4.38 -0.50
C GLY A 23 -20.89 5.75 0.09
N PHE A 24 -21.80 6.47 -0.57
CA PHE A 24 -22.34 7.75 -0.10
C PHE A 24 -23.07 7.60 1.24
N ARG A 25 -23.95 6.60 1.34
CA ARG A 25 -24.69 6.28 2.57
C ARG A 25 -23.72 5.98 3.71
N GLU A 26 -22.72 5.16 3.44
CA GLU A 26 -21.73 4.78 4.44
C GLU A 26 -20.91 5.99 4.92
N ALA A 27 -20.53 6.89 4.02
CA ALA A 27 -19.88 8.15 4.39
C ALA A 27 -20.76 9.06 5.27
N CYS A 28 -22.08 9.07 5.04
CA CYS A 28 -23.04 9.84 5.84
C CYS A 28 -23.38 9.21 7.19
N CYS A 29 -22.90 8.00 7.51
CA CYS A 29 -23.14 7.31 8.79
C CYS A 29 -22.31 7.88 9.96
N LEU A 30 -22.35 9.20 10.16
CA LEU A 30 -21.59 9.92 11.21
C LEU A 30 -22.01 9.55 12.65
N HIS A 31 -23.15 8.88 12.83
CA HIS A 31 -23.58 8.36 14.13
C HIS A 31 -22.55 7.41 14.76
N ARG A 32 -21.79 6.67 13.93
CA ARG A 32 -20.72 5.78 14.41
C ARG A 32 -19.58 6.55 15.07
N VAL A 33 -19.29 7.75 14.56
CA VAL A 33 -18.28 8.64 15.15
C VAL A 33 -18.68 9.07 16.55
N ILE A 34 -19.97 9.42 16.74
CA ILE A 34 -20.52 9.77 18.05
C ILE A 34 -20.38 8.59 19.01
N PHE A 35 -20.73 7.38 18.58
CA PHE A 35 -20.58 6.16 19.37
C PHE A 35 -19.11 5.90 19.79
N PHE A 36 -18.15 6.05 18.88
CA PHE A 36 -16.73 5.89 19.20
C PHE A 36 -16.21 6.96 20.17
N CYS A 37 -16.66 8.21 20.01
CA CYS A 37 -16.33 9.29 20.93
C CYS A 37 -16.87 9.03 22.36
N PHE A 38 -18.04 8.39 22.50
CA PHE A 38 -18.53 7.96 23.82
C PHE A 38 -17.72 6.80 24.41
N ARG A 39 -17.22 5.89 23.58
CA ARG A 39 -16.49 4.69 24.01
C ARG A 39 -15.04 4.99 24.42
N SER A 40 -14.42 6.06 23.92
CA SER A 40 -13.05 6.44 24.26
C SER A 40 -12.93 7.93 24.56
N LYS A 41 -12.70 8.28 25.84
CA LYS A 41 -12.41 9.65 26.28
C LYS A 41 -11.21 10.25 25.55
N LYS A 42 -10.17 9.44 25.30
CA LYS A 42 -8.96 9.85 24.57
C LYS A 42 -9.29 10.24 23.13
N LEU A 43 -10.14 9.46 22.45
CA LEU A 43 -10.59 9.75 21.09
C LEU A 43 -11.46 11.02 21.02
N SER A 44 -12.36 11.19 21.99
CA SER A 44 -13.22 12.39 22.09
C SER A 44 -12.40 13.68 22.26
N ILE A 45 -11.39 13.67 23.16
CA ILE A 45 -10.50 14.83 23.36
C ILE A 45 -9.72 15.18 22.09
N ARG A 46 -9.16 14.18 21.39
CA ARG A 46 -8.42 14.41 20.15
C ARG A 46 -9.30 14.93 19.02
N THR A 47 -10.52 14.39 18.90
CA THR A 47 -11.50 14.86 17.93
C THR A 47 -11.89 16.31 18.25
N ALA A 48 -12.21 16.62 19.51
CA ALA A 48 -12.52 17.99 19.95
C ALA A 48 -11.39 18.99 19.69
N GLN A 49 -10.12 18.61 19.95
CA GLN A 49 -8.95 19.43 19.63
C GLN A 49 -8.90 19.81 18.13
N CYS A 50 -9.19 18.84 17.25
CA CYS A 50 -9.22 19.08 15.81
C CYS A 50 -10.35 20.05 15.40
N PHE A 51 -11.55 19.88 15.97
CA PHE A 51 -12.68 20.78 15.72
C PHE A 51 -12.43 22.21 16.22
N ILE A 52 -11.80 22.36 17.39
CA ILE A 52 -11.44 23.68 17.94
C ILE A 52 -10.40 24.36 17.05
N LEU A 53 -9.34 23.63 16.66
CA LEU A 53 -8.26 24.21 15.87
C LEU A 53 -8.71 24.58 14.44
N ASN A 54 -9.32 23.63 13.72
CA ASN A 54 -9.68 23.81 12.31
C ASN A 54 -11.01 24.55 12.13
N GLY A 55 -11.96 24.37 13.05
CA GLY A 55 -13.25 25.06 13.04
C GLY A 55 -13.18 26.40 13.73
N PHE A 56 -13.08 26.40 15.06
CA PHE A 56 -13.24 27.63 15.83
C PHE A 56 -12.12 28.64 15.59
N ILE A 57 -10.86 28.21 15.60
CA ILE A 57 -9.72 29.11 15.43
C ILE A 57 -9.52 29.46 13.97
N PHE A 58 -9.39 28.47 13.08
CA PHE A 58 -9.09 28.72 11.67
C PHE A 58 -10.28 29.27 10.88
N LEU A 59 -11.42 28.57 10.80
CA LEU A 59 -12.60 29.11 10.09
C LEU A 59 -13.18 30.34 10.79
N GLY A 60 -13.16 30.38 12.14
CA GLY A 60 -13.63 31.54 12.89
C GLY A 60 -12.79 32.80 12.64
N SER A 61 -11.46 32.70 12.62
CA SER A 61 -10.60 33.84 12.26
C SER A 61 -10.81 34.28 10.80
N MET A 62 -11.14 33.37 9.90
CA MET A 62 -11.49 33.71 8.52
C MET A 62 -12.84 34.41 8.39
N PHE A 63 -13.82 33.98 9.19
CA PHE A 63 -15.12 34.64 9.28
C PHE A 63 -14.97 36.06 9.83
N ILE A 64 -14.17 36.26 10.89
CA ILE A 64 -13.86 37.58 11.44
C ILE A 64 -13.14 38.45 10.40
N LEU A 65 -12.19 37.89 9.66
CA LEU A 65 -11.52 38.66 8.59
C LEU A 65 -12.54 39.15 7.55
N LYS A 66 -13.39 38.26 7.03
CA LYS A 66 -14.34 38.62 5.97
C LYS A 66 -15.49 39.50 6.44
N SER A 67 -15.96 39.31 7.66
CA SER A 67 -17.19 39.96 8.15
C SER A 67 -16.92 41.23 8.97
N LEU A 68 -15.73 41.34 9.57
CA LEU A 68 -15.38 42.47 10.43
C LEU A 68 -14.16 43.24 9.87
N VAL A 69 -13.04 42.57 9.65
CA VAL A 69 -11.77 43.25 9.33
C VAL A 69 -11.77 43.87 7.94
N ILE A 70 -12.21 43.13 6.90
CA ILE A 70 -12.27 43.65 5.53
C ILE A 70 -13.26 44.82 5.43
N PRO A 71 -14.51 44.72 5.92
CA PRO A 71 -15.43 45.87 5.93
C PRO A 71 -14.91 47.08 6.71
N THR A 72 -14.24 46.85 7.85
CA THR A 72 -13.63 47.94 8.64
C THR A 72 -12.46 48.58 7.89
N LEU A 73 -11.64 47.80 7.18
CA LEU A 73 -10.57 48.32 6.32
C LEU A 73 -11.13 49.07 5.10
N GLU A 74 -12.26 48.62 4.52
CA GLU A 74 -12.97 49.34 3.46
C GLU A 74 -13.54 50.66 3.95
N TRP A 75 -13.97 50.72 5.22
CA TRP A 75 -14.44 51.94 5.86
C TRP A 75 -13.30 52.94 6.17
N ILE A 76 -12.16 52.46 6.66
CA ILE A 76 -10.99 53.31 6.99
C ILE A 76 -10.20 53.74 5.74
N LEU A 77 -10.13 52.88 4.71
CA LEU A 77 -9.39 53.09 3.46
C LEU A 77 -10.32 52.90 2.25
N PRO A 78 -11.21 53.87 1.97
CA PRO A 78 -12.20 53.76 0.90
C PRO A 78 -11.55 53.75 -0.50
N ASN A 79 -12.01 52.83 -1.34
CA ASN A 79 -11.49 52.59 -2.70
C ASN A 79 -12.26 53.35 -3.80
N GLN A 80 -13.36 54.02 -3.46
CA GLN A 80 -14.23 54.72 -4.42
C GLN A 80 -14.51 56.15 -3.97
N CYS A 81 -14.40 57.07 -4.91
CA CYS A 81 -14.70 58.49 -4.72
C CYS A 81 -16.12 58.78 -5.21
N GLN A 82 -17.14 58.25 -4.54
CA GLN A 82 -18.53 58.64 -4.83
C GLN A 82 -19.38 58.63 -3.58
N GLN A 83 -19.31 59.73 -2.82
CA GLN A 83 -20.47 60.28 -2.09
C GLN A 83 -20.19 61.67 -1.49
N PHE A 84 -19.52 62.56 -2.21
CA PHE A 84 -19.66 64.00 -1.93
C PHE A 84 -19.80 64.70 -3.27
N GLY A 85 -21.04 65.05 -3.60
CA GLY A 85 -21.34 65.85 -4.77
C GLY A 85 -20.87 67.27 -4.53
N THR A 86 -19.82 67.68 -5.23
CA THR A 86 -19.67 68.97 -5.91
C THR A 86 -18.35 68.94 -6.67
N GLN A 87 -18.35 69.57 -7.84
CA GLN A 87 -17.22 69.70 -8.76
C GLN A 87 -15.95 70.15 -8.02
N ASP A 88 -15.00 69.25 -7.86
CA ASP A 88 -13.58 69.57 -7.89
C ASP A 88 -12.84 68.33 -8.41
N SER A 89 -12.02 68.53 -9.44
CA SER A 89 -11.14 67.51 -10.01
C SER A 89 -10.35 66.83 -8.90
N CYS A 90 -10.43 65.50 -8.82
CA CYS A 90 -9.81 64.70 -7.76
C CYS A 90 -8.27 64.87 -7.77
N SER A 91 -7.76 65.89 -7.08
CA SER A 91 -6.33 66.13 -6.83
C SER A 91 -5.71 65.04 -5.93
N PHE A 92 -6.53 64.09 -5.45
CA PHE A 92 -6.17 63.01 -4.55
C PHE A 92 -6.03 61.63 -5.23
N GLY A 93 -6.02 61.57 -6.56
CA GLY A 93 -5.91 60.29 -7.30
C GLY A 93 -4.67 59.46 -6.97
N GLY A 94 -3.55 60.08 -6.58
CA GLY A 94 -2.34 59.40 -6.11
C GLY A 94 -2.51 58.78 -4.71
N ILE A 95 -3.19 59.49 -3.81
CA ILE A 95 -3.41 59.05 -2.43
C ILE A 95 -4.49 57.96 -2.38
N LEU A 96 -5.54 58.06 -3.21
CA LEU A 96 -6.55 57.00 -3.35
C LEU A 96 -5.95 55.70 -3.94
N LYS A 97 -5.02 55.83 -4.91
CA LYS A 97 -4.24 54.69 -5.44
C LYS A 97 -3.32 54.10 -4.37
N PHE A 98 -2.70 54.95 -3.53
CA PHE A 98 -1.87 54.51 -2.41
C PHE A 98 -2.70 53.79 -1.34
N TYR A 99 -3.89 54.28 -0.98
CA TYR A 99 -4.80 53.62 -0.06
C TYR A 99 -5.35 52.31 -0.61
N SER A 100 -5.70 52.24 -1.89
CA SER A 100 -6.09 50.97 -2.52
C SER A 100 -4.94 49.97 -2.60
N PHE A 101 -3.71 50.45 -2.84
CA PHE A 101 -2.50 49.62 -2.79
C PHE A 101 -2.21 49.11 -1.38
N LEU A 102 -2.34 49.96 -0.36
CA LEU A 102 -2.14 49.62 1.05
C LEU A 102 -3.22 48.63 1.53
N HIS A 103 -4.48 48.87 1.17
CA HIS A 103 -5.60 47.97 1.43
C HIS A 103 -5.32 46.59 0.83
N ARG A 104 -5.07 46.52 -0.49
CA ARG A 104 -4.75 45.26 -1.17
C ARG A 104 -3.52 44.59 -0.57
N GLY A 105 -2.51 45.37 -0.19
CA GLY A 105 -1.29 44.91 0.47
C GLY A 105 -1.56 44.29 1.84
N LEU A 106 -2.37 44.91 2.70
CA LEU A 106 -2.72 44.43 4.04
C LEU A 106 -3.60 43.18 3.99
N VAL A 107 -4.61 43.18 3.12
CA VAL A 107 -5.46 42.01 2.88
C VAL A 107 -4.64 40.86 2.31
N GLN A 108 -3.77 41.14 1.33
CA GLN A 108 -2.87 40.16 0.76
C GLN A 108 -1.84 39.66 1.78
N LEU A 109 -1.31 40.50 2.68
CA LEU A 109 -0.42 40.09 3.76
C LEU A 109 -1.11 39.15 4.74
N PHE A 110 -2.37 39.40 5.08
CA PHE A 110 -3.15 38.49 5.92
C PHE A 110 -3.40 37.15 5.19
N TYR A 111 -3.84 37.19 3.93
CA TYR A 111 -4.04 35.99 3.12
C TYR A 111 -2.74 35.24 2.85
N VAL A 112 -1.61 35.93 2.66
CA VAL A 112 -0.27 35.35 2.49
C VAL A 112 0.21 34.79 3.81
N ARG A 113 0.00 35.44 4.96
CA ARG A 113 0.36 34.91 6.28
C ARG A 113 -0.46 33.69 6.65
N MET A 114 -1.76 33.67 6.34
CA MET A 114 -2.63 32.50 6.50
C MET A 114 -2.30 31.40 5.49
N ARG A 115 -2.02 31.76 4.24
CA ARG A 115 -1.52 30.81 3.23
C ARG A 115 -0.14 30.29 3.62
N LEU A 116 0.75 31.07 4.22
CA LEU A 116 2.08 30.65 4.68
C LEU A 116 1.98 29.71 5.89
N LEU A 117 1.04 29.97 6.80
CA LEU A 117 0.65 29.07 7.89
C LEU A 117 0.15 27.72 7.35
N LEU A 118 -0.50 27.71 6.18
CA LEU A 118 -1.02 26.52 5.50
C LEU A 118 -0.06 25.88 4.46
N THR A 119 0.85 26.63 3.83
CA THR A 119 1.61 26.21 2.62
C THR A 119 3.06 26.69 2.57
N GLY A 120 3.67 27.18 3.65
CA GLY A 120 4.76 28.17 3.54
C GLY A 120 6.06 27.96 4.30
N THR A 121 6.60 26.76 4.38
CA THR A 121 8.06 26.45 4.27
C THR A 121 8.19 24.93 4.11
N PRO A 122 9.28 24.40 3.53
CA PRO A 122 9.54 22.96 3.51
C PRO A 122 9.50 22.32 4.93
N ARG A 123 9.73 23.13 5.97
CA ARG A 123 9.62 22.75 7.39
C ARG A 123 8.20 22.92 7.97
N GLY A 124 7.39 23.83 7.45
CA GLY A 124 6.02 24.09 7.92
C GLY A 124 4.98 23.15 7.32
N VAL A 125 5.13 22.78 6.05
CA VAL A 125 4.31 21.73 5.40
C VAL A 125 4.57 20.39 6.08
N THR A 126 5.82 20.08 6.44
CA THR A 126 6.14 18.89 7.22
C THR A 126 5.63 19.00 8.65
N ASN A 127 5.70 20.15 9.33
CA ASN A 127 5.29 20.24 10.74
C ASN A 127 3.78 20.33 10.95
N LEU A 128 3.01 21.07 10.15
CA LEU A 128 1.56 21.13 10.32
C LEU A 128 0.90 19.85 9.78
N LEU A 129 1.30 19.35 8.60
CA LEU A 129 0.84 18.03 8.16
C LEU A 129 1.37 16.92 9.05
N ALA A 130 2.56 16.99 9.67
CA ALA A 130 2.96 15.98 10.67
C ALA A 130 2.18 16.12 11.98
N VAL A 131 1.85 17.32 12.45
CA VAL A 131 1.00 17.49 13.64
C VAL A 131 -0.41 17.00 13.37
N THR A 132 -0.95 17.26 12.17
CA THR A 132 -2.29 16.81 11.80
C THR A 132 -2.29 15.34 11.41
N ARG A 133 -1.27 14.82 10.70
CA ARG A 133 -1.07 13.39 10.38
C ARG A 133 -0.82 12.58 11.63
N ASN A 134 0.04 13.00 12.55
CA ASN A 134 0.23 12.33 13.84
C ASN A 134 -1.08 12.37 14.64
N GLY A 135 -1.81 13.50 14.62
CA GLY A 135 -3.14 13.61 15.22
C GLY A 135 -4.17 12.65 14.59
N TYR A 136 -4.20 12.52 13.27
CA TYR A 136 -5.12 11.64 12.54
C TYR A 136 -4.74 10.16 12.70
N THR A 137 -3.45 9.83 12.70
CA THR A 137 -2.95 8.48 13.01
C THR A 137 -3.33 8.08 14.43
N ASP A 138 -3.18 8.98 15.41
CA ASP A 138 -3.62 8.73 16.79
C ASP A 138 -5.14 8.53 16.86
N ILE A 139 -5.93 9.35 16.15
CA ILE A 139 -7.39 9.22 16.06
C ILE A 139 -7.77 7.85 15.48
N ALA A 140 -7.14 7.43 14.37
CA ALA A 140 -7.38 6.15 13.73
C ALA A 140 -7.00 4.96 14.63
N LYS A 141 -5.83 5.01 15.29
CA LYS A 141 -5.38 3.98 16.24
C LYS A 141 -6.36 3.78 17.38
N ASN A 142 -6.77 4.88 18.03
CA ASN A 142 -7.71 4.82 19.15
C ASN A 142 -9.11 4.35 18.71
N ALA A 143 -9.53 4.69 17.49
CA ALA A 143 -10.80 4.23 16.94
C ALA A 143 -10.77 2.74 16.59
N TYR A 144 -9.67 2.26 16.00
CA TYR A 144 -9.47 0.85 15.67
C TYR A 144 -9.52 -0.02 16.94
N ALA A 145 -8.83 0.41 18.01
CA ALA A 145 -8.91 -0.20 19.33
C ALA A 145 -10.34 -0.19 19.92
N ALA A 146 -11.09 0.91 19.74
CA ALA A 146 -12.45 1.04 20.24
C ALA A 146 -13.47 0.14 19.51
N VAL A 147 -13.19 -0.28 18.26
CA VAL A 147 -14.01 -1.24 17.51
C VAL A 147 -13.89 -2.66 18.07
N GLY A 148 -12.93 -2.93 18.98
CA GLY A 148 -12.68 -4.27 19.51
C GLY A 148 -11.73 -5.09 18.64
N ARG A 149 -11.08 -4.46 17.66
CA ARG A 149 -9.92 -5.00 16.95
C ARG A 149 -8.69 -4.58 17.77
N ALA A 150 -7.88 -5.54 18.21
CA ALA A 150 -6.84 -5.35 19.23
C ALA A 150 -5.95 -4.11 19.01
N GLU A 151 -5.46 -3.49 20.10
CA GLU A 151 -4.40 -2.48 20.00
C GLU A 151 -3.16 -3.09 19.32
N PRO A 152 -2.51 -2.39 18.37
CA PRO A 152 -1.20 -2.81 17.88
C PRO A 152 -0.18 -2.70 19.03
N SER A 153 0.20 -3.86 19.60
CA SER A 153 1.39 -4.14 20.43
C SER A 153 2.04 -2.94 21.15
N SER A 154 1.27 -2.25 22.00
CA SER A 154 1.76 -1.32 23.02
C SER A 154 2.26 -2.07 24.26
N LYS A 155 3.22 -2.99 24.10
CA LYS A 155 4.05 -3.50 25.22
C LYS A 155 5.48 -3.81 24.76
N LYS A 156 6.37 -2.84 24.94
CA LYS A 156 7.73 -3.02 25.48
C LYS A 156 8.42 -1.64 25.54
N GLU A 157 8.13 -0.91 26.60
CA GLU A 157 9.17 -0.07 27.21
C GLU A 157 9.32 -0.50 28.66
N LEU A 158 10.61 -0.65 29.03
CA LEU A 158 11.20 -1.02 30.31
C LEU A 158 11.24 -2.52 30.68
N GLY A 159 12.37 -3.16 30.32
CA GLY A 159 12.79 -4.47 30.82
C GLY A 159 13.71 -5.22 29.85
N ASP A 160 15.01 -5.10 30.09
CA ASP A 160 16.16 -5.81 29.49
C ASP A 160 16.57 -5.57 28.03
N ALA A 161 17.72 -4.90 27.93
CA ALA A 161 18.57 -4.86 26.75
C ALA A 161 19.41 -6.14 26.68
N GLN A 162 19.09 -7.04 25.75
CA GLN A 162 20.10 -7.87 25.07
C GLN A 162 19.56 -8.47 23.77
N ASN A 163 20.15 -7.99 22.66
CA ASN A 163 20.32 -8.63 21.35
C ASN A 163 19.09 -9.16 20.58
N LYS A 164 18.37 -8.26 19.89
CA LYS A 164 17.79 -8.51 18.56
C LYS A 164 17.95 -7.25 17.70
N PRO A 165 18.54 -7.30 16.50
CA PRO A 165 18.57 -6.14 15.62
C PRO A 165 17.15 -5.84 15.15
N ALA A 166 16.66 -4.64 15.44
CA ALA A 166 15.38 -4.14 14.97
C ALA A 166 15.35 -4.19 13.43
N GLY A 167 14.37 -4.88 12.88
CA GLY A 167 14.27 -5.21 11.46
C GLY A 167 14.24 -3.96 10.57
N VAL A 168 15.27 -3.83 9.73
CA VAL A 168 15.36 -2.89 8.61
C VAL A 168 14.14 -2.98 7.67
N GLY A 169 13.48 -4.16 7.62
CA GLY A 169 12.26 -4.40 6.85
C GLY A 169 11.06 -3.54 7.27
N GLY A 170 10.86 -3.28 8.57
CA GLY A 170 9.76 -2.42 9.05
C GLY A 170 9.97 -0.94 8.67
N PHE A 171 11.23 -0.50 8.61
CA PHE A 171 11.59 0.85 8.18
C PHE A 171 11.46 1.01 6.65
N MET A 172 11.82 -0.01 5.86
CA MET A 172 11.67 0.01 4.40
C MET A 172 10.21 -0.05 3.94
N ILE A 173 9.35 -0.84 4.61
CA ILE A 173 7.90 -0.88 4.33
C ILE A 173 7.27 0.50 4.62
N GLY A 174 7.60 1.11 5.76
CA GLY A 174 7.11 2.46 6.10
C GLY A 174 7.63 3.57 5.18
N PHE A 175 8.86 3.43 4.65
CA PHE A 175 9.43 4.38 3.69
C PHE A 175 8.77 4.24 2.30
N GLY A 176 8.55 3.01 1.83
CA GLY A 176 7.86 2.73 0.57
C GLY A 176 6.41 3.23 0.55
N GLU A 177 5.66 2.99 1.63
CA GLU A 177 4.30 3.52 1.79
C GLU A 177 4.28 5.06 1.83
N THR A 178 5.23 5.68 2.53
CA THR A 178 5.32 7.15 2.59
C THR A 178 5.65 7.77 1.23
N VAL A 179 6.54 7.13 0.46
CA VAL A 179 6.88 7.57 -0.90
C VAL A 179 5.72 7.35 -1.87
N PHE A 180 5.03 6.20 -1.78
CA PHE A 180 3.84 5.93 -2.58
C PHE A 180 2.75 6.97 -2.31
N SER A 181 2.43 7.24 -1.05
CA SER A 181 1.40 8.22 -0.68
C SER A 181 1.78 9.66 -1.08
N MET A 182 3.07 10.01 -1.15
CA MET A 182 3.52 11.31 -1.71
C MET A 182 3.39 11.37 -3.24
N LEU A 183 3.76 10.30 -3.94
CA LEU A 183 3.63 10.22 -5.40
C LEU A 183 2.16 10.24 -5.82
N LEU A 184 1.32 9.46 -5.13
CA LEU A 184 -0.12 9.41 -5.28
C LEU A 184 -0.71 10.83 -5.21
N LEU A 185 -0.41 11.56 -4.13
CA LEU A 185 -0.86 12.93 -3.93
C LEU A 185 -0.42 13.85 -5.09
N GLY A 186 0.83 13.72 -5.51
CA GLY A 186 1.40 14.49 -6.61
C GLY A 186 0.67 14.26 -7.93
N PHE A 187 0.37 13.00 -8.28
CA PHE A 187 -0.35 12.66 -9.51
C PHE A 187 -1.79 13.14 -9.49
N PHE A 188 -2.54 12.89 -8.42
CA PHE A 188 -3.93 13.35 -8.34
C PHE A 188 -4.03 14.87 -8.41
N PHE A 189 -3.11 15.61 -7.76
CA PHE A 189 -3.11 17.07 -7.88
C PHE A 189 -2.76 17.55 -9.30
N LEU A 190 -1.82 16.88 -9.97
CA LEU A 190 -1.47 17.17 -11.35
C LEU A 190 -2.65 16.90 -12.30
N GLU A 191 -3.33 15.78 -12.12
CA GLU A 191 -4.52 15.41 -12.90
C GLU A 191 -5.68 16.37 -12.67
N VAL A 192 -5.98 16.71 -11.42
CA VAL A 192 -7.01 17.71 -11.08
C VAL A 192 -6.68 19.06 -11.70
N TYR A 193 -5.41 19.46 -11.69
CA TYR A 193 -4.95 20.68 -12.35
C TYR A 193 -5.12 20.63 -13.86
N ALA A 194 -4.70 19.54 -14.51
CA ALA A 194 -4.80 19.34 -15.95
C ALA A 194 -6.26 19.31 -16.43
N VAL A 195 -7.11 18.59 -15.71
CA VAL A 195 -8.55 18.48 -15.99
C VAL A 195 -9.26 19.83 -15.81
N GLY A 196 -8.74 20.72 -14.96
CA GLY A 196 -9.26 22.08 -14.78
C GLY A 196 -9.23 22.94 -16.05
N TYR A 197 -8.41 22.57 -17.05
CA TYR A 197 -8.38 23.25 -18.35
C TYR A 197 -9.46 22.76 -19.32
N ILE A 198 -10.14 21.65 -19.01
CA ILE A 198 -11.22 21.11 -19.84
C ILE A 198 -12.52 21.86 -19.52
N PRO A 199 -13.09 22.62 -20.46
CA PRO A 199 -14.32 23.35 -20.22
C PRO A 199 -15.50 22.39 -19.97
N TYR A 200 -16.42 22.78 -19.07
CA TYR A 200 -17.62 22.05 -18.66
C TYR A 200 -17.38 20.70 -17.96
N VAL A 201 -16.73 19.74 -18.61
CA VAL A 201 -16.48 18.38 -18.08
C VAL A 201 -15.43 18.38 -16.98
N GLY A 202 -14.48 19.32 -17.03
CA GLY A 202 -13.36 19.39 -16.09
C GLY A 202 -13.79 19.43 -14.63
N LYS A 203 -14.81 20.21 -14.28
CA LYS A 203 -15.29 20.29 -12.89
C LYS A 203 -15.82 18.96 -12.35
N MET A 204 -16.56 18.21 -13.19
CA MET A 204 -17.11 16.90 -12.81
C MET A 204 -15.99 15.87 -12.64
N LEU A 205 -15.02 15.87 -13.54
CA LEU A 205 -13.88 14.95 -13.47
C LEU A 205 -12.93 15.30 -12.30
N SER A 206 -12.70 16.59 -12.02
CA SER A 206 -11.98 17.03 -10.82
C SER A 206 -12.68 16.59 -9.52
N PHE A 207 -14.02 16.66 -9.48
CA PHE A 207 -14.79 16.19 -8.33
C PHE A 207 -14.63 14.69 -8.10
N LEU A 208 -14.69 13.89 -9.18
CA LEU A 208 -14.50 12.45 -9.15
C LEU A 208 -13.08 12.07 -8.66
N LEU A 209 -12.04 12.69 -9.24
CA LEU A 209 -10.65 12.45 -8.87
C LEU A 209 -10.36 12.80 -7.41
N LEU A 210 -10.85 13.96 -6.95
CA LEU A 210 -10.73 14.35 -5.55
C LEU A 210 -11.49 13.38 -4.63
N SER A 211 -12.68 12.93 -5.03
CA SER A 211 -13.47 11.96 -4.26
C SER A 211 -12.72 10.64 -4.08
N TRP A 212 -12.11 10.10 -5.14
CA TRP A 212 -11.26 8.91 -5.02
C TRP A 212 -10.05 9.12 -4.13
N MET A 213 -9.33 10.24 -4.32
CA MET A 213 -8.15 10.57 -3.53
C MET A 213 -8.48 10.61 -2.03
N TYR A 214 -9.51 11.37 -1.63
CA TYR A 214 -9.88 11.49 -0.22
C TYR A 214 -10.45 10.20 0.36
N ALA A 215 -11.19 9.41 -0.44
CA ALA A 215 -11.65 8.09 0.00
C ALA A 215 -10.47 7.16 0.27
N TYR A 216 -9.49 7.09 -0.63
CA TYR A 216 -8.30 6.27 -0.44
C TYR A 216 -7.56 6.63 0.84
N TYR A 217 -7.30 7.92 1.09
CA TYR A 217 -6.64 8.37 2.32
C TYR A 217 -7.42 8.02 3.59
N CYS A 218 -8.75 8.06 3.57
CA CYS A 218 -9.54 7.67 4.75
C CYS A 218 -9.39 6.18 5.06
N PHE A 219 -9.37 5.33 4.03
CA PHE A 219 -9.23 3.87 4.18
C PHE A 219 -7.78 3.41 4.37
N GLU A 220 -6.79 4.17 3.91
CA GLU A 220 -5.36 3.89 4.11
C GLU A 220 -5.05 3.67 5.60
N TYR A 221 -5.59 4.50 6.50
CA TYR A 221 -5.42 4.32 7.93
C TYR A 221 -5.96 2.98 8.44
N LYS A 222 -7.15 2.58 7.98
CA LYS A 222 -7.75 1.29 8.36
C LYS A 222 -6.92 0.12 7.84
N TRP A 223 -6.53 0.15 6.56
CA TRP A 223 -5.78 -0.93 5.94
C TRP A 223 -4.34 -1.03 6.44
N SER A 224 -3.71 0.10 6.77
CA SER A 224 -2.40 0.16 7.41
C SER A 224 -2.43 -0.45 8.81
N LEU A 225 -3.46 -0.14 9.61
CA LEU A 225 -3.64 -0.75 10.94
C LEU A 225 -4.05 -2.22 10.90
N ALA A 226 -4.64 -2.68 9.79
CA ALA A 226 -4.98 -4.07 9.54
C ALA A 226 -3.88 -4.84 8.79
N GLU A 227 -2.70 -4.24 8.61
CA GLU A 227 -1.51 -4.85 7.96
C GLU A 227 -1.78 -5.43 6.55
N VAL A 228 -2.77 -4.89 5.84
CA VAL A 228 -3.10 -5.32 4.47
C VAL A 228 -1.99 -4.85 3.52
N SER A 229 -1.46 -5.69 2.63
CA SER A 229 -0.42 -5.26 1.67
C SER A 229 -0.93 -4.17 0.70
N LEU A 230 -0.03 -3.29 0.23
CA LEU A 230 -0.38 -2.20 -0.69
C LEU A 230 -1.07 -2.72 -1.97
N GLU A 231 -0.59 -3.83 -2.53
CA GLU A 231 -1.16 -4.42 -3.75
C GLU A 231 -2.62 -4.85 -3.54
N LYS A 232 -2.92 -5.52 -2.42
CA LYS A 232 -4.29 -5.90 -2.04
C LYS A 232 -5.18 -4.66 -1.82
N ARG A 233 -4.64 -3.58 -1.24
CA ARG A 233 -5.38 -2.31 -1.06
C ARG A 233 -5.75 -1.68 -2.41
N LEU A 234 -4.80 -1.61 -3.34
CA LEU A 234 -5.00 -1.01 -4.65
C LEU A 234 -5.96 -1.84 -5.50
N ASP A 235 -5.80 -3.16 -5.52
CA ASP A 235 -6.70 -4.04 -6.26
C ASP A 235 -8.14 -3.98 -5.73
N PHE A 236 -8.30 -3.97 -4.40
CA PHE A 236 -9.61 -3.79 -3.77
C PHE A 236 -10.23 -2.42 -4.10
N PHE A 237 -9.44 -1.35 -4.09
CA PHE A 237 -9.92 -0.01 -4.42
C PHE A 237 -10.35 0.11 -5.89
N GLU A 238 -9.48 -0.31 -6.80
CA GLU A 238 -9.69 -0.21 -8.25
C GLU A 238 -10.81 -1.14 -8.74
N SER A 239 -11.04 -2.26 -8.07
CA SER A 239 -12.17 -3.17 -8.33
C SER A 239 -13.51 -2.64 -7.83
N ASN A 240 -13.49 -1.67 -6.91
CA ASN A 240 -14.68 -1.11 -6.26
C ASN A 240 -14.74 0.42 -6.36
N TRP A 241 -14.18 0.97 -7.44
CA TRP A 241 -14.01 2.41 -7.67
C TRP A 241 -15.31 3.21 -7.49
N ALA A 242 -16.47 2.64 -7.85
CA ALA A 242 -17.77 3.31 -7.75
C ALA A 242 -18.18 3.55 -6.29
N PHE A 243 -17.93 2.59 -5.41
CA PHE A 243 -18.17 2.73 -3.97
C PHE A 243 -17.29 3.83 -3.37
N PHE A 244 -16.00 3.83 -3.71
CA PHE A 244 -15.07 4.84 -3.18
C PHE A 244 -15.33 6.25 -3.73
N ALA A 245 -15.78 6.38 -4.99
CA ALA A 245 -16.28 7.66 -5.51
C ALA A 245 -17.45 8.18 -4.66
N GLY A 246 -18.40 7.30 -4.33
CA GLY A 246 -19.53 7.61 -3.45
C GLY A 246 -19.09 8.04 -2.06
N PHE A 247 -18.18 7.29 -1.44
CA PHE A 247 -17.69 7.55 -0.10
C PHE A 247 -16.95 8.89 0.04
N GLY A 248 -16.09 9.24 -0.91
CA GLY A 248 -15.32 10.49 -0.85
C GLY A 248 -16.15 11.74 -1.18
N SER A 249 -17.26 11.57 -1.89
CA SER A 249 -18.05 12.67 -2.44
C SER A 249 -18.55 13.69 -1.39
N PRO A 250 -19.09 13.32 -0.20
CA PRO A 250 -19.58 14.32 0.74
C PRO A 250 -18.45 15.05 1.48
N CYS A 251 -17.24 14.47 1.54
CA CYS A 251 -16.06 15.11 2.10
C CYS A 251 -15.54 16.23 1.18
N VAL A 252 -15.61 16.01 -0.14
CA VAL A 252 -15.06 16.88 -1.18
C VAL A 252 -16.04 17.94 -1.66
N LEU A 253 -17.36 17.66 -1.59
CA LEU A 253 -18.41 18.55 -2.07
C LEU A 253 -18.28 20.01 -1.60
N PRO A 254 -17.96 20.32 -0.32
CA PRO A 254 -17.81 21.70 0.14
C PRO A 254 -16.71 22.50 -0.58
N ILE A 255 -15.68 21.84 -1.11
CA ILE A 255 -14.56 22.49 -1.82
C ILE A 255 -15.05 23.20 -3.09
N PHE A 256 -16.16 22.74 -3.68
CA PHE A 256 -16.73 23.29 -4.90
C PHE A 256 -17.70 24.46 -4.65
N PHE A 257 -18.22 24.61 -3.43
CA PHE A 257 -19.15 25.68 -3.07
C PHE A 257 -18.46 26.85 -2.35
N TYR A 258 -17.31 26.60 -1.72
CA TYR A 258 -16.60 27.61 -0.94
C TYR A 258 -15.31 28.08 -1.61
N SER A 259 -14.86 29.30 -1.27
CA SER A 259 -13.54 29.78 -1.67
C SER A 259 -12.45 28.82 -1.17
N ARG A 260 -11.38 28.62 -1.94
CA ARG A 260 -10.30 27.63 -1.68
C ARG A 260 -9.88 27.53 -0.20
N LEU A 261 -9.67 28.66 0.47
CA LEU A 261 -9.29 28.71 1.89
C LEU A 261 -10.37 28.19 2.85
N VAL A 262 -11.63 28.58 2.62
CA VAL A 262 -12.77 28.12 3.43
C VAL A 262 -13.04 26.64 3.16
N GLY A 263 -12.98 26.21 1.89
CA GLY A 263 -13.09 24.80 1.51
C GLY A 263 -12.04 23.93 2.18
N SER A 264 -10.77 24.37 2.21
CA SER A 264 -9.69 23.66 2.92
C SER A 264 -9.93 23.58 4.43
N GLY A 265 -10.46 24.63 5.06
CA GLY A 265 -10.79 24.61 6.49
C GLY A 265 -11.94 23.66 6.81
N VAL A 266 -13.00 23.67 6.00
CA VAL A 266 -14.13 22.73 6.14
C VAL A 266 -13.65 21.28 5.96
N LEU A 267 -12.83 21.04 4.94
CA LEU A 267 -12.25 19.72 4.71
C LEU A 267 -11.37 19.24 5.88
N ALA A 268 -10.58 20.12 6.50
CA ALA A 268 -9.74 19.75 7.64
C ALA A 268 -10.54 19.31 8.88
N ILE A 269 -11.82 19.70 8.96
CA ILE A 269 -12.78 19.26 9.98
C ILE A 269 -13.47 17.96 9.57
N LEU A 270 -13.88 17.85 8.29
CA LEU A 270 -14.58 16.68 7.79
C LEU A 270 -13.65 15.45 7.69
N PHE A 271 -12.40 15.63 7.26
CA PHE A 271 -11.45 14.56 7.06
C PHE A 271 -11.31 13.58 8.25
N PRO A 272 -11.07 14.01 9.51
CA PRO A 272 -11.00 13.08 10.65
C PRO A 272 -12.31 12.35 10.91
N LEU A 273 -13.47 12.96 10.66
CA LEU A 273 -14.75 12.27 10.79
C LEU A 273 -14.86 11.12 9.78
N PHE A 274 -14.43 11.36 8.54
CA PHE A 274 -14.47 10.35 7.48
C PHE A 274 -13.44 9.24 7.71
N VAL A 275 -12.27 9.52 8.28
CA VAL A 275 -11.32 8.50 8.74
C VAL A 275 -11.96 7.60 9.81
N LEU A 276 -12.70 8.18 10.75
CA LEU A 276 -13.41 7.42 11.80
C LEU A 276 -14.54 6.57 11.22
N THR A 277 -15.32 7.12 10.30
CA THR A 277 -16.37 6.38 9.60
C THR A 277 -15.78 5.23 8.77
N ALA A 278 -14.67 5.46 8.06
CA ALA A 278 -13.96 4.42 7.30
C ALA A 278 -13.43 3.31 8.22
N THR A 279 -12.84 3.68 9.36
CA THR A 279 -12.31 2.72 10.35
C THR A 279 -13.40 1.82 10.92
N GLY A 280 -14.58 2.37 11.19
CA GLY A 280 -15.77 1.64 11.63
C GLY A 280 -16.63 1.06 10.50
N SER A 281 -16.19 1.14 9.25
CA SER A 281 -16.93 0.64 8.09
C SER A 281 -16.58 -0.81 7.79
N GLU A 282 -17.60 -1.61 7.49
CA GLU A 282 -17.46 -2.96 6.91
C GLU A 282 -17.69 -2.91 5.39
N ALA A 283 -16.97 -2.00 4.71
CA ALA A 283 -17.06 -1.81 3.26
C ALA A 283 -17.01 -3.12 2.48
N ASP A 284 -16.17 -4.07 2.90
CA ASP A 284 -16.03 -5.41 2.31
C ASP A 284 -17.35 -6.19 2.31
N GLN A 285 -18.09 -6.16 3.42
CA GLN A 285 -19.39 -6.85 3.55
C GLN A 285 -20.48 -6.16 2.73
N GLY A 286 -20.52 -4.83 2.75
CA GLY A 286 -21.49 -4.04 1.97
C GLY A 286 -21.33 -4.24 0.47
N ILE A 287 -20.10 -4.19 -0.03
CA ILE A 287 -19.75 -4.44 -1.43
C ILE A 287 -20.07 -5.89 -1.81
N ASN A 288 -19.67 -6.87 -1.00
CA ASN A 288 -19.92 -8.29 -1.27
C ASN A 288 -21.42 -8.63 -1.28
N CYS A 289 -22.21 -8.01 -0.40
CA CYS A 289 -23.67 -8.18 -0.38
C CYS A 289 -24.33 -7.67 -1.68
N GLN A 290 -23.90 -6.52 -2.20
CA GLN A 290 -24.40 -6.01 -3.48
C GLN A 290 -23.91 -6.85 -4.66
N ARG A 291 -22.65 -7.29 -4.64
CA ARG A 291 -22.06 -8.15 -5.69
C ARG A 291 -22.74 -9.52 -5.77
N LYS A 292 -23.11 -10.14 -4.63
CA LYS A 292 -23.87 -11.40 -4.59
C LYS A 292 -25.24 -11.31 -5.29
N LYS A 293 -25.84 -10.11 -5.36
CA LYS A 293 -27.12 -9.90 -6.07
C LYS A 293 -26.95 -9.85 -7.59
N TRP A 294 -25.72 -9.70 -8.09
CA TRP A 294 -25.42 -9.55 -9.51
C TRP A 294 -24.70 -10.81 -9.99
N MET A 295 -25.41 -11.68 -10.71
CA MET A 295 -24.88 -12.94 -11.23
C MET A 295 -23.80 -12.70 -12.30
N GLY A 296 -22.57 -12.37 -11.90
CA GLY A 296 -21.36 -12.44 -12.73
C GLY A 296 -21.03 -11.22 -13.61
N VAL A 297 -21.89 -10.22 -13.75
CA VAL A 297 -21.53 -8.98 -14.49
C VAL A 297 -20.87 -7.99 -13.52
N GLY A 298 -19.53 -7.99 -13.49
CA GLY A 298 -18.74 -7.04 -12.71
C GLY A 298 -18.49 -5.73 -13.46
N LEU A 299 -18.32 -4.63 -12.71
CA LEU A 299 -18.02 -3.28 -13.22
C LEU A 299 -16.65 -3.14 -13.91
N GLY A 300 -15.80 -4.17 -13.83
CA GLY A 300 -14.41 -4.13 -14.29
C GLY A 300 -13.52 -3.27 -13.38
N ARG A 301 -12.22 -3.57 -13.39
CA ARG A 301 -11.20 -2.82 -12.65
C ARG A 301 -10.88 -1.52 -13.39
N LEU A 302 -10.87 -0.40 -12.67
CA LEU A 302 -10.45 0.88 -13.25
C LEU A 302 -9.03 1.21 -12.77
N PRO A 303 -8.04 1.38 -13.67
CA PRO A 303 -6.63 1.57 -13.32
C PRO A 303 -6.35 3.01 -12.85
N ILE A 304 -7.00 3.42 -11.76
CA ILE A 304 -6.95 4.77 -11.19
C ILE A 304 -5.52 5.12 -10.75
N PHE A 305 -4.78 4.15 -10.22
CA PHE A 305 -3.46 4.38 -9.62
C PHE A 305 -2.31 3.98 -10.53
N TYR A 306 -2.57 3.53 -11.76
CA TYR A 306 -1.58 2.94 -12.65
C TYR A 306 -0.35 3.84 -12.88
N ALA A 307 -0.55 5.14 -13.07
CA ALA A 307 0.55 6.07 -13.27
C ALA A 307 1.42 6.22 -12.01
N ALA A 308 0.78 6.40 -10.85
CA ALA A 308 1.46 6.55 -9.56
C ALA A 308 2.18 5.25 -9.15
N ASP A 309 1.56 4.11 -9.37
CA ASP A 309 2.10 2.79 -9.09
C ASP A 309 3.27 2.43 -10.04
N ARG A 310 3.14 2.64 -11.35
CA ARG A 310 4.25 2.43 -12.31
C ARG A 310 5.46 3.33 -12.02
N LEU A 311 5.22 4.58 -11.60
CA LEU A 311 6.28 5.52 -11.25
C LEU A 311 6.83 5.29 -9.86
N SER A 312 6.03 4.82 -8.89
CA SER A 312 6.51 4.34 -7.59
C SER A 312 7.41 3.14 -7.77
N ARG A 313 7.00 2.14 -8.55
CA ARG A 313 7.84 0.99 -8.90
C ARG A 313 9.12 1.40 -9.62
N ARG A 314 9.05 2.37 -10.54
CA ARG A 314 10.26 2.96 -11.18
C ARG A 314 11.11 3.80 -10.24
N ALA A 315 10.53 4.49 -9.26
CA ALA A 315 11.23 5.32 -8.29
C ALA A 315 11.89 4.46 -7.21
N SER A 316 11.24 3.38 -6.76
CA SER A 316 11.83 2.32 -5.95
C SER A 316 12.95 1.62 -6.72
N SER A 317 12.76 1.35 -8.01
CA SER A 317 13.81 0.80 -8.89
C SER A 317 14.98 1.78 -9.12
N LYS A 318 14.74 3.10 -9.20
CA LYS A 318 15.79 4.13 -9.40
C LYS A 318 16.39 4.68 -8.10
N ARG A 319 15.77 4.40 -6.97
CA ARG A 319 16.15 4.87 -5.62
C ARG A 319 16.20 3.73 -4.62
N ALA A 320 16.49 2.53 -5.10
CA ALA A 320 17.41 1.63 -4.44
C ALA A 320 18.73 2.40 -4.27
N PHE A 321 18.78 3.30 -3.28
CA PHE A 321 19.89 3.23 -2.36
C PHE A 321 19.83 1.81 -1.85
N THR A 322 20.49 0.93 -2.60
CA THR A 322 21.00 -0.33 -2.12
C THR A 322 21.48 -0.01 -0.72
N CYS A 323 20.78 -0.53 0.28
CA CYS A 323 21.48 -0.89 1.48
C CYS A 323 22.48 -1.94 1.01
N LYS A 324 23.64 -1.47 0.51
CA LYS A 324 24.86 -2.23 0.52
C LYS A 324 25.21 -2.33 2.00
N SER A 325 24.51 -3.20 2.70
CA SER A 325 25.21 -4.24 3.44
C SER A 325 25.67 -5.20 2.33
N VAL A 326 26.77 -4.93 1.63
CA VAL A 326 28.10 -5.53 1.87
C VAL A 326 28.04 -6.88 2.62
N TYR A 327 27.12 -7.74 2.20
CA TYR A 327 27.25 -9.17 2.40
C TYR A 327 26.75 -9.89 1.15
N LYS A 328 27.58 -9.87 0.11
CA LYS A 328 27.62 -10.94 -0.87
C LYS A 328 28.91 -11.71 -0.59
N PRO A 329 28.92 -12.73 0.29
CA PRO A 329 29.92 -13.76 0.09
C PRO A 329 29.67 -14.28 -1.33
N GLU A 330 30.66 -14.23 -2.22
CA GLU A 330 30.59 -15.11 -3.37
C GLU A 330 30.62 -16.52 -2.78
N ILE A 331 29.47 -17.18 -2.82
CA ILE A 331 29.28 -18.50 -2.23
C ILE A 331 29.89 -19.51 -3.19
N GLN A 332 30.80 -20.32 -2.67
CA GLN A 332 31.41 -21.42 -3.38
C GLN A 332 30.76 -22.73 -2.93
N ILE A 333 30.37 -23.54 -3.90
CA ILE A 333 29.78 -24.85 -3.69
C ILE A 333 30.92 -25.87 -3.65
N LYS A 334 31.07 -26.59 -2.53
CA LYS A 334 32.14 -27.55 -2.32
C LYS A 334 31.57 -28.94 -2.05
N PRO A 335 31.57 -29.85 -3.04
CA PRO A 335 31.25 -31.25 -2.81
C PRO A 335 32.38 -31.93 -2.02
N GLU A 336 32.01 -32.70 -1.01
CA GLU A 336 32.90 -33.56 -0.21
C GLU A 336 32.32 -35.00 -0.27
N GLY A 337 33.19 -36.00 -0.42
CA GLY A 337 32.77 -37.39 -0.71
C GLY A 337 32.64 -37.70 -2.20
N GLN A 338 32.36 -38.96 -2.53
CA GLN A 338 32.10 -39.39 -3.92
C GLN A 338 30.60 -39.26 -4.23
N PRO A 339 30.18 -38.80 -5.43
CA PRO A 339 28.77 -38.83 -5.81
C PRO A 339 28.17 -40.24 -5.67
N GLU A 340 26.88 -40.32 -5.36
CA GLU A 340 26.15 -41.59 -5.16
C GLU A 340 26.72 -42.47 -4.02
N THR A 341 27.28 -41.85 -2.98
CA THR A 341 27.65 -42.53 -1.73
C THR A 341 26.95 -41.90 -0.52
N LEU A 342 26.88 -42.65 0.59
CA LEU A 342 26.22 -42.19 1.83
C LEU A 342 26.94 -41.00 2.50
N ASP A 343 28.24 -40.85 2.24
CA ASP A 343 29.09 -39.77 2.75
C ASP A 343 29.13 -38.53 1.84
N TYR A 344 28.47 -38.56 0.68
CA TYR A 344 28.41 -37.41 -0.21
C TYR A 344 27.67 -36.23 0.44
N ARG A 345 28.33 -35.06 0.49
CA ARG A 345 27.77 -33.82 1.02
C ARG A 345 28.16 -32.65 0.15
N VAL A 346 27.24 -31.72 -0.05
CA VAL A 346 27.52 -30.45 -0.75
C VAL A 346 27.47 -29.32 0.25
N PHE A 347 28.65 -28.75 0.55
CA PHE A 347 28.81 -27.64 1.49
C PHE A 347 28.87 -26.29 0.78
N PHE A 348 28.48 -25.24 1.51
CA PHE A 348 28.55 -23.86 1.07
C PHE A 348 29.70 -23.17 1.80
N GLN A 349 30.50 -22.38 1.10
CA GLN A 349 31.63 -21.65 1.68
C GLN A 349 31.66 -20.20 1.18
N ASP A 350 32.08 -19.26 2.00
CA ASP A 350 32.44 -17.92 1.51
C ASP A 350 33.86 -17.89 0.91
N ASN A 351 34.24 -16.75 0.33
CA ASN A 351 35.58 -16.54 -0.22
C ASN A 351 36.72 -16.67 0.81
N SER A 352 36.44 -16.65 2.11
CA SER A 352 37.43 -16.88 3.15
C SER A 352 37.58 -18.36 3.51
N GLY A 353 36.77 -19.24 2.91
CA GLY A 353 36.72 -20.67 3.20
C GLY A 353 35.85 -21.01 4.43
N LYS A 354 35.12 -20.05 4.98
CA LYS A 354 34.21 -20.29 6.11
C LYS A 354 32.99 -21.05 5.62
N LYS A 355 32.67 -22.18 6.25
CA LYS A 355 31.43 -22.93 5.97
C LYS A 355 30.20 -22.09 6.32
N LEU A 356 29.21 -22.14 5.44
CA LEU A 356 27.91 -21.48 5.55
C LEU A 356 26.80 -22.53 5.49
N SER A 357 25.68 -22.23 6.13
CA SER A 357 24.44 -22.99 6.02
C SER A 357 23.62 -22.49 4.84
N PRO A 358 23.30 -23.33 3.83
CA PRO A 358 22.35 -22.95 2.79
C PRO A 358 20.98 -22.58 3.35
N TRP A 359 20.54 -23.22 4.44
CA TRP A 359 19.25 -22.93 5.06
C TRP A 359 19.25 -21.59 5.80
N HIS A 360 20.28 -21.27 6.58
CA HIS A 360 20.25 -20.13 7.50
C HIS A 360 21.03 -18.90 7.01
N ASP A 361 22.15 -19.10 6.31
CA ASP A 361 23.08 -18.01 5.97
C ASP A 361 22.81 -17.39 4.58
N VAL A 362 22.11 -18.11 3.69
CA VAL A 362 21.69 -17.57 2.40
C VAL A 362 20.47 -16.68 2.60
N PRO A 363 20.48 -15.42 2.16
CA PRO A 363 19.34 -14.52 2.37
C PRO A 363 18.14 -14.98 1.52
N LEU A 364 16.95 -15.04 2.13
CA LEU A 364 15.71 -15.37 1.42
C LEU A 364 15.39 -14.39 0.28
N GLN A 365 15.33 -13.10 0.61
CA GLN A 365 14.83 -12.06 -0.30
C GLN A 365 15.94 -11.11 -0.75
N LEU A 366 15.97 -10.81 -2.06
CA LEU A 366 16.92 -9.86 -2.65
C LEU A 366 16.32 -8.45 -2.86
N GLY A 367 15.00 -8.32 -2.72
CA GLY A 367 14.22 -7.10 -3.00
C GLY A 367 13.37 -7.24 -4.27
N ASP A 368 12.43 -6.31 -4.48
CA ASP A 368 11.57 -6.23 -5.68
C ASP A 368 10.82 -7.53 -6.03
N GLY A 369 10.42 -8.32 -5.03
CA GLY A 369 9.72 -9.60 -5.24
C GLY A 369 10.62 -10.73 -5.74
N VAL A 370 11.95 -10.57 -5.66
CA VAL A 370 12.94 -11.57 -6.06
C VAL A 370 13.46 -12.33 -4.85
N PHE A 371 13.54 -13.65 -4.99
CA PHE A 371 13.97 -14.57 -3.94
C PHE A 371 15.16 -15.40 -4.41
N ASN A 372 15.98 -15.84 -3.47
CA ASN A 372 16.96 -16.89 -3.73
C ASN A 372 16.27 -18.25 -3.57
N SER A 373 16.49 -19.15 -4.52
CA SER A 373 16.14 -20.56 -4.41
C SER A 373 17.43 -21.38 -4.57
N ILE A 374 17.60 -22.39 -3.72
CA ILE A 374 18.78 -23.26 -3.74
C ILE A 374 18.37 -24.56 -4.40
N VAL A 375 18.98 -24.88 -5.54
CA VAL A 375 18.69 -26.11 -6.29
C VAL A 375 19.26 -27.30 -5.55
N GLU A 376 18.40 -28.26 -5.21
CA GLU A 376 18.78 -29.52 -4.58
C GLU A 376 18.82 -30.63 -5.63
N ILE A 377 17.76 -30.73 -6.43
CA ILE A 377 17.61 -31.74 -7.49
C ILE A 377 17.58 -31.03 -8.84
N PRO A 378 18.63 -31.14 -9.65
CA PRO A 378 18.63 -30.61 -11.00
C PRO A 378 17.52 -31.23 -11.85
N LYS A 379 16.96 -30.43 -12.75
CA LYS A 379 16.07 -30.90 -13.82
C LYS A 379 16.65 -32.13 -14.52
N GLU A 380 15.79 -33.06 -14.94
CA GLU A 380 16.12 -34.32 -15.61
C GLU A 380 17.03 -35.27 -14.79
N THR A 381 16.99 -35.17 -13.44
CA THR A 381 17.67 -36.10 -12.53
C THR A 381 16.71 -36.73 -11.52
N SER A 382 17.12 -37.82 -10.86
CA SER A 382 16.25 -38.60 -9.96
C SER A 382 16.80 -38.82 -8.55
N ALA A 383 18.05 -38.42 -8.26
CA ALA A 383 18.60 -38.51 -6.91
C ALA A 383 17.83 -37.56 -5.98
N LYS A 384 17.18 -38.10 -4.93
CA LYS A 384 16.45 -37.26 -3.96
C LYS A 384 17.47 -36.59 -3.04
N MET A 385 17.95 -35.43 -3.47
CA MET A 385 18.83 -34.57 -2.70
C MET A 385 18.00 -33.61 -1.86
N GLU A 386 18.43 -33.35 -0.63
CA GLU A 386 17.77 -32.45 0.31
C GLU A 386 18.78 -31.83 1.27
N VAL A 387 18.44 -30.68 1.81
CA VAL A 387 19.19 -30.03 2.87
C VAL A 387 19.12 -30.85 4.14
N ALA A 388 20.27 -31.18 4.72
CA ALA A 388 20.35 -31.94 5.95
C ALA A 388 20.03 -31.03 7.16
N THR A 389 18.75 -30.89 7.50
CA THR A 389 18.27 -30.06 8.62
C THR A 389 18.80 -30.51 9.99
N ASP A 390 19.26 -31.77 10.07
CA ASP A 390 19.83 -32.43 11.25
C ASP A 390 21.37 -32.33 11.38
N GLU A 391 22.07 -31.83 10.36
CA GLU A 391 23.54 -31.77 10.33
C GLU A 391 24.08 -30.33 10.48
N PRO A 392 25.25 -30.15 11.14
CA PRO A 392 25.89 -28.84 11.23
C PRO A 392 26.19 -28.23 9.86
N TYR A 393 25.90 -26.93 9.71
CA TYR A 393 26.00 -26.19 8.45
C TYR A 393 25.07 -26.70 7.35
N THR A 394 24.12 -27.57 7.68
CA THR A 394 23.00 -28.00 6.82
C THR A 394 23.42 -28.28 5.37
N PRO A 395 24.42 -29.16 5.10
CA PRO A 395 24.82 -29.48 3.73
C PRO A 395 23.69 -30.14 2.95
N ILE A 396 23.74 -30.10 1.62
CA ILE A 396 22.83 -30.93 0.80
C ILE A 396 23.36 -32.36 0.78
N LYS A 397 22.51 -33.33 1.10
CA LYS A 397 22.78 -34.77 1.09
C LYS A 397 21.70 -35.52 0.32
N GLN A 398 21.96 -36.77 -0.04
CA GLN A 398 20.93 -37.62 -0.62
C GLN A 398 20.14 -38.30 0.51
N ASP A 399 18.80 -38.26 0.41
CA ASP A 399 17.88 -38.96 1.30
C ASP A 399 18.17 -40.47 1.28
N THR A 400 17.90 -41.15 2.39
CA THR A 400 18.11 -42.59 2.54
C THR A 400 16.84 -43.30 2.98
N LYS A 401 16.48 -44.39 2.29
CA LYS A 401 15.35 -45.25 2.67
C LYS A 401 15.86 -46.67 2.88
N LYS A 402 15.67 -47.21 4.09
CA LYS A 402 16.15 -48.56 4.49
C LYS A 402 17.68 -48.72 4.31
N GLY A 403 18.45 -47.68 4.63
CA GLY A 403 19.91 -47.68 4.55
C GLY A 403 20.49 -47.64 3.14
N LYS A 404 19.65 -47.38 2.12
CA LYS A 404 20.07 -47.18 0.72
C LYS A 404 19.72 -45.77 0.28
N LEU A 405 20.52 -45.23 -0.63
CA LEU A 405 20.26 -43.95 -1.29
C LEU A 405 18.91 -43.98 -2.02
N ARG A 406 18.11 -42.91 -1.83
CA ARG A 406 16.78 -42.80 -2.41
C ARG A 406 16.86 -42.11 -3.77
N PHE A 407 16.18 -42.72 -4.75
CA PHE A 407 15.96 -42.17 -6.07
C PHE A 407 14.46 -42.12 -6.33
N TYR A 408 14.00 -41.08 -7.02
CA TYR A 408 12.67 -41.04 -7.58
C TYR A 408 12.53 -42.09 -8.70
N PRO A 409 11.32 -42.65 -8.89
CA PRO A 409 11.07 -43.65 -9.94
C PRO A 409 11.21 -43.07 -11.35
N PHE A 410 11.12 -41.74 -11.49
CA PHE A 410 11.29 -40.99 -12.73
C PHE A 410 12.20 -39.80 -12.48
N ASN A 411 12.76 -39.25 -13.55
CA ASN A 411 13.51 -37.99 -13.47
C ASN A 411 12.53 -36.83 -13.27
N ILE A 412 12.90 -35.87 -12.42
CA ILE A 412 12.10 -34.66 -12.19
C ILE A 412 12.28 -33.71 -13.39
N ASN A 413 11.20 -33.16 -13.94
CA ASN A 413 11.24 -32.33 -15.15
C ASN A 413 11.59 -30.84 -14.89
N TRP A 414 11.81 -30.47 -13.64
CA TRP A 414 12.07 -29.10 -13.18
C TRP A 414 13.30 -29.06 -12.29
N ASN A 415 13.88 -27.88 -12.10
CA ASN A 415 14.85 -27.72 -11.01
C ASN A 415 14.05 -27.64 -9.71
N TYR A 416 14.40 -28.49 -8.77
CA TYR A 416 13.72 -28.59 -7.48
C TYR A 416 14.66 -28.18 -6.36
N GLY A 417 14.13 -27.52 -5.35
CA GLY A 417 14.92 -27.14 -4.19
C GLY A 417 14.12 -26.36 -3.17
N LEU A 418 14.77 -25.44 -2.46
CA LEU A 418 14.19 -24.79 -1.30
C LEU A 418 14.32 -23.25 -1.31
N LEU A 419 13.48 -22.60 -0.50
CA LEU A 419 13.64 -21.19 -0.09
C LEU A 419 14.39 -21.10 1.24
N PRO A 420 15.59 -20.48 1.29
CA PRO A 420 16.35 -20.41 2.53
C PRO A 420 15.65 -19.50 3.55
N GLN A 421 15.95 -19.65 4.84
CA GLN A 421 15.35 -18.92 5.95
C GLN A 421 13.82 -19.04 6.04
N THR A 422 13.27 -20.14 5.51
CA THR A 422 11.88 -20.54 5.68
C THR A 422 11.81 -21.84 6.49
N TRP A 423 10.69 -22.09 7.15
CA TRP A 423 10.46 -23.31 7.90
C TRP A 423 8.95 -23.49 8.07
N GLU A 424 8.45 -24.67 7.73
CA GLU A 424 7.06 -25.06 7.91
C GLU A 424 6.86 -25.59 9.34
N ASP A 425 6.38 -24.70 10.23
CA ASP A 425 6.26 -25.01 11.66
C ASP A 425 5.23 -26.14 11.92
N PRO A 426 5.66 -27.32 12.42
CA PRO A 426 4.77 -28.46 12.65
C PRO A 426 3.86 -28.27 13.88
N THR A 427 4.01 -27.18 14.63
CA THR A 427 3.24 -26.92 15.85
C THR A 427 2.00 -26.07 15.60
N VAL A 428 1.84 -25.53 14.38
CA VAL A 428 0.75 -24.63 14.01
C VAL A 428 -0.10 -25.25 12.91
N ALA A 429 -1.37 -25.54 13.23
CA ALA A 429 -2.34 -26.00 12.24
C ALA A 429 -2.77 -24.86 11.31
N ASN A 430 -2.74 -25.10 10.00
CA ASN A 430 -3.14 -24.12 9.00
C ASN A 430 -4.65 -24.19 8.72
N SER A 431 -5.37 -23.11 9.06
CA SER A 431 -6.82 -23.04 8.92
C SER A 431 -7.33 -22.97 7.47
N GLU A 432 -6.48 -22.64 6.51
CA GLU A 432 -6.85 -22.56 5.08
C GLU A 432 -6.83 -23.92 4.38
N VAL A 433 -6.21 -24.93 4.99
CA VAL A 433 -6.00 -26.27 4.44
C VAL A 433 -6.37 -27.35 5.48
N ASP A 434 -7.62 -27.33 5.90
CA ASP A 434 -8.25 -28.33 6.78
C ASP A 434 -7.50 -28.61 8.10
N GLY A 435 -6.70 -27.66 8.59
CA GLY A 435 -5.98 -27.79 9.85
C GLY A 435 -4.71 -28.65 9.77
N ALA A 436 -4.16 -28.90 8.58
CA ALA A 436 -2.89 -29.60 8.41
C ALA A 436 -1.72 -28.85 9.08
N PHE A 437 -0.75 -29.61 9.61
CA PHE A 437 0.47 -29.08 10.25
C PHE A 437 1.62 -29.06 9.24
N GLY A 438 2.57 -28.14 9.35
CA GLY A 438 3.74 -28.11 8.46
C GLY A 438 4.61 -29.37 8.56
N ASP A 439 5.31 -29.70 7.48
CA ASP A 439 6.19 -30.86 7.34
C ASP A 439 7.54 -30.77 8.09
N ASN A 440 7.78 -29.67 8.83
CA ASN A 440 9.00 -29.39 9.58
C ASN A 440 10.25 -29.15 8.72
N ASP A 441 10.10 -28.94 7.41
CA ASP A 441 11.20 -28.65 6.48
C ASP A 441 11.14 -27.20 5.94
N PRO A 442 12.15 -26.74 5.19
CA PRO A 442 12.09 -25.46 4.49
C PRO A 442 11.10 -25.53 3.32
N VAL A 443 10.44 -24.41 3.02
CA VAL A 443 9.46 -24.32 1.92
C VAL A 443 10.11 -24.66 0.58
N GLU A 444 9.46 -25.52 -0.18
CA GLU A 444 9.97 -26.06 -1.43
C GLU A 444 9.68 -25.19 -2.65
N VAL A 445 10.51 -25.34 -3.69
CA VAL A 445 10.43 -24.59 -4.94
C VAL A 445 10.51 -25.52 -6.14
N VAL A 446 9.55 -25.37 -7.05
CA VAL A 446 9.56 -25.92 -8.40
C VAL A 446 9.89 -24.81 -9.38
N GLU A 447 11.12 -24.80 -9.91
CA GLU A 447 11.58 -23.79 -10.87
C GLU A 447 11.34 -24.26 -12.31
N ILE A 448 10.48 -23.53 -13.02
CA ILE A 448 9.91 -23.95 -14.31
C ILE A 448 10.72 -23.49 -15.54
N GLY A 449 11.92 -22.96 -15.37
CA GLY A 449 12.78 -22.54 -16.47
C GLY A 449 13.22 -23.68 -17.38
N ASP A 450 13.89 -23.34 -18.48
CA ASP A 450 14.41 -24.36 -19.40
C ASP A 450 15.74 -24.94 -18.99
N ARG A 451 16.58 -24.12 -18.36
CA ARG A 451 17.96 -24.46 -18.03
C ARG A 451 18.01 -25.53 -16.93
N GLN A 452 18.80 -26.57 -17.13
CA GLN A 452 19.17 -27.48 -16.05
C GLN A 452 20.14 -26.78 -15.08
N GLY A 453 19.75 -26.68 -13.81
CA GLY A 453 20.57 -26.13 -12.73
C GLY A 453 21.65 -27.11 -12.26
N LYS A 454 22.43 -26.71 -11.25
CA LYS A 454 23.41 -27.59 -10.56
C LYS A 454 23.03 -27.76 -9.10
N ILE A 455 23.41 -28.89 -8.50
CA ILE A 455 23.22 -29.11 -7.06
C ILE A 455 23.94 -28.00 -6.27
N GLY A 456 23.21 -27.36 -5.36
CA GLY A 456 23.63 -26.22 -4.57
C GLY A 456 23.62 -24.87 -5.29
N GLU A 457 23.23 -24.82 -6.56
CA GLU A 457 23.16 -23.56 -7.30
C GLU A 457 22.10 -22.63 -6.72
N ILE A 458 22.46 -21.36 -6.51
CA ILE A 458 21.54 -20.34 -6.02
C ILE A 458 20.95 -19.59 -7.21
N LEU A 459 19.69 -19.86 -7.50
CA LEU A 459 18.92 -19.19 -8.54
C LEU A 459 18.21 -17.96 -7.97
N LYS A 460 18.14 -16.89 -8.77
CA LYS A 460 17.26 -15.75 -8.47
C LYS A 460 15.94 -16.00 -9.14
N VAL A 461 14.91 -16.23 -8.35
CA VAL A 461 13.61 -16.65 -8.84
C VAL A 461 12.54 -15.62 -8.51
N LYS A 462 11.51 -15.60 -9.36
CA LYS A 462 10.26 -14.90 -9.15
C LYS A 462 9.14 -15.93 -8.91
N PRO A 463 8.50 -15.94 -7.73
CA PRO A 463 7.35 -16.80 -7.47
C PRO A 463 6.17 -16.45 -8.39
N LEU A 464 5.43 -17.47 -8.81
CA LEU A 464 4.27 -17.37 -9.71
C LEU A 464 2.99 -17.90 -9.07
N GLY A 465 3.12 -18.90 -8.18
CA GLY A 465 2.00 -19.52 -7.49
C GLY A 465 2.48 -20.44 -6.37
N ALA A 466 1.53 -21.00 -5.63
CA ALA A 466 1.79 -21.97 -4.57
C ALA A 466 0.78 -23.11 -4.68
N LEU A 467 1.26 -24.34 -4.51
CA LEU A 467 0.45 -25.54 -4.42
C LEU A 467 0.54 -26.06 -2.99
N ALA A 468 -0.62 -26.20 -2.33
CA ALA A 468 -0.70 -26.89 -1.04
C ALA A 468 -0.80 -28.39 -1.29
N MET A 469 0.28 -29.14 -1.05
CA MET A 469 0.24 -30.58 -1.04
C MET A 469 -0.01 -31.07 0.38
N ILE A 470 -0.90 -32.06 0.53
CA ILE A 470 -1.10 -32.75 1.80
C ILE A 470 -0.48 -34.13 1.65
N ASP A 471 0.67 -34.36 2.29
CA ASP A 471 1.35 -35.66 2.31
C ASP A 471 1.20 -36.30 3.68
N GLU A 472 0.55 -37.48 3.73
CA GLU A 472 0.28 -38.22 4.97
C GLU A 472 -0.33 -37.41 6.15
N GLY A 473 -0.96 -36.26 5.88
CA GLY A 473 -1.57 -35.36 6.87
C GLY A 473 -0.73 -34.14 7.24
N GLU A 474 0.49 -34.06 6.71
CA GLU A 474 1.38 -32.90 6.78
C GLU A 474 1.17 -32.00 5.56
N LEU A 475 1.30 -30.69 5.77
CA LEU A 475 1.24 -29.66 4.76
C LEU A 475 2.64 -29.43 4.22
N ASP A 476 2.76 -29.54 2.90
CA ASP A 476 4.00 -29.40 2.14
C ASP A 476 3.71 -28.37 1.02
N TRP A 477 4.19 -27.14 1.20
CA TRP A 477 4.00 -26.08 0.21
C TRP A 477 5.02 -26.19 -0.92
N LYS A 478 4.50 -26.31 -2.14
CA LYS A 478 5.32 -26.25 -3.36
C LYS A 478 5.15 -24.91 -4.06
N ILE A 479 6.18 -24.07 -3.98
CA ILE A 479 6.18 -22.76 -4.65
C ILE A 479 6.59 -22.92 -6.10
N VAL A 480 5.71 -22.56 -7.02
CA VAL A 480 6.03 -22.51 -8.46
C VAL A 480 6.72 -21.20 -8.75
N ALA A 481 7.92 -21.24 -9.32
CA ALA A 481 8.73 -20.05 -9.58
C ALA A 481 9.47 -20.15 -10.91
N ILE A 482 9.94 -19.00 -11.44
CA ILE A 482 10.77 -18.94 -12.65
C ILE A 482 12.06 -18.18 -12.38
N SER A 483 13.19 -18.70 -12.85
CA SER A 483 14.48 -18.02 -12.80
C SER A 483 14.46 -16.73 -13.60
N LEU A 484 15.03 -15.65 -13.06
CA LEU A 484 15.16 -14.37 -13.76
C LEU A 484 16.14 -14.44 -14.94
N ASP A 485 17.00 -15.45 -14.97
CA ASP A 485 17.92 -15.67 -16.09
C ASP A 485 17.22 -16.40 -17.27
N ASP A 486 15.99 -16.87 -17.08
CA ASP A 486 15.22 -17.50 -18.15
C ASP A 486 14.74 -16.44 -19.18
N PRO A 487 14.91 -16.68 -20.50
CA PRO A 487 14.46 -15.75 -21.54
C PRO A 487 12.98 -15.38 -21.47
N ARG A 488 12.14 -16.27 -20.93
CA ARG A 488 10.68 -16.09 -20.81
C ARG A 488 10.25 -15.51 -19.46
N ALA A 489 11.17 -15.27 -18.52
CA ALA A 489 10.86 -14.73 -17.20
C ALA A 489 10.08 -13.40 -17.23
N SER A 490 10.30 -12.57 -18.26
CA SER A 490 9.60 -11.30 -18.44
C SER A 490 8.14 -11.45 -18.90
N LEU A 491 7.79 -12.59 -19.50
CA LEU A 491 6.47 -12.89 -20.06
C LEU A 491 5.52 -13.53 -19.05
N VAL A 492 6.05 -14.12 -17.97
CA VAL A 492 5.29 -14.91 -17.00
C VAL A 492 5.33 -14.23 -15.64
N ASN A 493 4.22 -13.69 -15.15
CA ASN A 493 4.14 -12.95 -13.88
C ASN A 493 3.09 -13.50 -12.91
N ASP A 494 2.25 -14.42 -13.36
CA ASP A 494 1.20 -15.08 -12.58
C ASP A 494 1.03 -16.52 -13.09
N VAL A 495 0.34 -17.38 -12.34
CA VAL A 495 0.10 -18.77 -12.71
C VAL A 495 -0.64 -18.88 -14.05
N SER A 496 -1.54 -17.93 -14.35
CA SER A 496 -2.27 -17.88 -15.62
C SER A 496 -1.39 -17.62 -16.85
N ASP A 497 -0.20 -17.06 -16.68
CA ASP A 497 0.75 -16.87 -17.77
C ASP A 497 1.54 -18.16 -18.07
N VAL A 498 1.57 -19.11 -17.12
CA VAL A 498 2.26 -20.40 -17.29
C VAL A 498 1.60 -21.21 -18.39
N GLU A 499 0.27 -21.36 -18.38
CA GLU A 499 -0.49 -22.07 -19.44
C GLU A 499 -0.13 -21.55 -20.84
N LYS A 500 -0.03 -20.22 -20.95
CA LYS A 500 0.15 -19.54 -22.23
C LYS A 500 1.57 -19.66 -22.78
N HIS A 501 2.57 -19.68 -21.90
CA HIS A 501 3.99 -19.61 -22.28
C HIS A 501 4.76 -20.91 -22.04
N PHE A 502 4.17 -21.84 -21.27
CA PHE A 502 4.66 -23.17 -20.93
C PHE A 502 3.48 -24.17 -20.91
N PRO A 503 2.76 -24.36 -22.04
CA PRO A 503 1.55 -25.18 -22.09
C PRO A 503 1.78 -26.64 -21.67
N ASP A 504 3.01 -27.15 -21.84
CA ASP A 504 3.37 -28.51 -21.47
C ASP A 504 3.66 -28.69 -19.96
N LYS A 505 3.80 -27.61 -19.18
CA LYS A 505 4.28 -27.66 -17.78
C LYS A 505 3.21 -27.49 -16.71
N GLU A 506 1.96 -27.18 -17.06
CA GLU A 506 0.90 -26.98 -16.05
C GLU A 506 0.20 -28.29 -15.65
N ASN A 507 0.16 -29.28 -16.56
CA ASN A 507 -0.50 -30.57 -16.34
C ASN A 507 0.48 -31.68 -15.86
N GLU A 508 1.77 -31.37 -15.78
CA GLU A 508 2.82 -32.21 -15.18
C GLU A 508 3.05 -31.75 -13.74
#